data_AF-A0A8X8VWE6-F1
#
_entry.id   AF-A0A8X8VWE6-F1
#
_cell.length_a   1.000
_cell.length_b   1.000
_cell.length_c   1.000
_cell.angle_alpha   90.00
_cell.angle_beta   90.00
_cell.angle_gamma   90.00
#
_symmetry.space_group_name_H-M   'P 1'
#
loop_
_entity.id
_entity.type
_entity.pdbx_description
1 polymer ?
#
loop_
_entity_poly.entity_id
_entity_poly.type
_entity_poly.pdbx_seq_one_letter_code
_entity_poly.pdbx_strand_id
1 'polypeptide(L)'
;MKSSRASLFSILQPVFSLRRPAFCSAAAAPPKPQTPLHLRPPAFRATLSDLNRWHAWAKTQASSVGSTFSALDGGPDSSLLLRELNWLVEDAFEHPALLSTESNASAEVAIKARLEEMYELWRQRIEERRPFQYVVGCEYWRDLILSVEEGVLIPRPETETIVDLVARAGRPIPN
;
A
#
# COMPACT_ATOMS: atom_id res chain seq x y z
N MET A 1 -52.11 46.96 -5.16
CA MET A 1 -52.56 47.96 -4.17
C MET A 1 -52.26 47.44 -2.77
N LYS A 2 -51.62 48.27 -1.92
CA LYS A 2 -51.47 48.18 -0.44
C LYS A 2 -50.53 47.04 0.03
N SER A 3 -49.29 47.27 0.48
CA SER A 3 -48.80 48.05 1.63
C SER A 3 -49.48 47.73 2.96
N SER A 4 -48.75 47.14 3.90
CA SER A 4 -48.83 47.46 5.32
C SER A 4 -47.58 47.02 6.08
N ARG A 5 -47.01 48.00 6.81
CA ARG A 5 -45.96 47.89 7.82
C ARG A 5 -46.60 47.52 9.17
N ALA A 6 -45.88 46.73 9.98
CA ALA A 6 -45.89 46.68 11.45
C ALA A 6 -44.92 45.56 11.86
N SER A 7 -44.18 45.55 12.97
CA SER A 7 -43.90 46.49 14.04
C SER A 7 -42.63 45.97 14.73
N LEU A 8 -41.87 46.87 15.34
CA LEU A 8 -40.66 46.61 16.12
C LEU A 8 -40.98 45.80 17.37
N PHE A 9 -40.15 44.80 17.68
CA PHE A 9 -39.75 44.48 19.06
C PHE A 9 -38.33 43.93 19.06
N SER A 10 -37.40 44.73 19.59
CA SER A 10 -36.07 44.31 20.00
C SER A 10 -36.20 43.40 21.22
N ILE A 11 -35.72 42.17 21.13
CA ILE A 11 -35.40 41.35 22.30
C ILE A 11 -34.00 40.80 22.08
N LEU A 12 -33.06 41.31 22.88
CA LEU A 12 -31.76 40.68 23.07
C LEU A 12 -31.98 39.27 23.63
N GLN A 13 -31.43 38.25 22.95
CA GLN A 13 -31.22 36.93 23.51
C GLN A 13 -29.78 36.49 23.22
N PRO A 14 -29.14 35.77 24.15
CA PRO A 14 -27.70 35.59 24.20
C PRO A 14 -27.22 34.61 23.14
N VAL A 15 -26.02 34.87 22.62
CA VAL A 15 -25.25 33.96 21.78
C VAL A 15 -24.87 32.74 22.61
N PHE A 16 -25.67 31.68 22.54
CA PHE A 16 -25.23 30.35 22.94
C PHE A 16 -24.22 29.86 21.89
N SER A 17 -22.94 30.17 22.09
CA SER A 17 -21.86 29.47 21.42
C SER A 17 -21.91 28.00 21.84
N LEU A 18 -22.50 27.14 21.00
CA LEU A 18 -22.18 25.71 21.03
C LEU A 18 -20.70 25.59 20.65
N ARG A 19 -19.83 25.63 21.68
CA ARG A 19 -18.47 25.11 21.59
C ARG A 19 -18.61 23.62 21.28
N ARG A 20 -18.48 23.26 20.00
CA ARG A 20 -18.10 21.89 19.62
C ARG A 20 -16.87 21.53 20.46
N PRO A 21 -16.88 20.46 21.27
CA PRO A 21 -15.66 19.97 21.82
C PRO A 21 -14.76 19.62 20.64
N ALA A 22 -13.64 20.31 20.52
CA ALA A 22 -12.55 19.86 19.68
C ALA A 22 -12.14 18.51 20.25
N PHE A 23 -12.56 17.43 19.58
CA PHE A 23 -11.92 16.14 19.76
C PHE A 23 -10.50 16.34 19.25
N CYS A 24 -9.59 16.63 20.19
CA CYS A 24 -8.18 16.37 19.99
C CYS A 24 -8.09 14.87 19.73
N SER A 25 -8.11 14.47 18.47
CA SER A 25 -7.67 13.15 18.07
C SER A 25 -6.24 13.06 18.58
N ALA A 26 -6.02 12.27 19.63
CA ALA A 26 -4.69 11.95 20.07
C ALA A 26 -4.00 11.36 18.84
N ALA A 27 -3.10 12.14 18.23
CA ALA A 27 -2.29 11.65 17.14
C ALA A 27 -1.54 10.45 17.71
N ALA A 28 -1.98 9.24 17.33
CA ALA A 28 -1.25 8.03 17.62
C ALA A 28 0.19 8.29 17.18
N ALA A 29 1.16 7.92 18.03
CA ALA A 29 2.56 8.00 17.65
C ALA A 29 2.70 7.38 16.25
N PRO A 30 3.45 8.00 15.32
CA PRO A 30 3.62 7.43 14.00
C PRO A 30 4.09 5.98 14.18
N PRO A 31 3.48 5.01 13.47
CA PRO A 31 3.90 3.63 13.57
C PRO A 31 5.40 3.56 13.34
N LYS A 32 6.10 2.69 14.08
CA LYS A 32 7.51 2.47 13.78
C LYS A 32 7.60 1.95 12.35
N PRO A 33 8.52 2.49 11.52
CA PRO A 33 8.65 2.05 10.15
C PRO A 33 8.91 0.54 10.15
N GLN A 34 8.02 -0.19 9.51
CA GLN A 34 8.15 -1.64 9.40
C GLN A 34 9.29 -1.96 8.43
N THR A 35 10.09 -2.99 8.76
CA THR A 35 11.13 -3.45 7.84
C THR A 35 10.48 -3.99 6.56
N PRO A 36 10.86 -3.50 5.37
CA PRO A 36 10.37 -4.03 4.10
C PRO A 36 10.57 -5.52 3.98
N LEU A 37 9.61 -6.22 3.34
CA LEU A 37 9.58 -7.69 3.27
C LEU A 37 10.89 -8.28 2.75
N HIS A 38 11.45 -7.71 1.68
CA HIS A 38 12.67 -8.22 1.06
C HIS A 38 13.92 -8.12 1.94
N LEU A 39 13.95 -7.22 2.94
CA LEU A 39 15.07 -7.02 3.88
C LEU A 39 14.94 -7.84 5.18
N ARG A 40 13.82 -8.53 5.39
CA ARG A 40 13.64 -9.34 6.60
C ARG A 40 14.51 -10.59 6.54
N PRO A 41 15.01 -11.09 7.67
CA PRO A 41 15.68 -12.38 7.69
C PRO A 41 14.68 -13.51 7.39
N PRO A 42 15.13 -14.63 6.80
CA PRO A 42 14.33 -15.85 6.55
C PRO A 42 14.02 -16.58 7.87
N ALA A 43 13.19 -15.98 8.72
CA ALA A 43 13.00 -16.43 10.10
C ALA A 43 12.01 -17.59 10.25
N PHE A 44 11.26 -17.93 9.19
CA PHE A 44 10.18 -18.90 9.26
C PHE A 44 10.38 -20.04 8.25
N ARG A 45 9.67 -21.14 8.47
CA ARG A 45 9.67 -22.30 7.59
C ARG A 45 8.24 -22.71 7.27
N ALA A 46 8.03 -23.12 6.03
CA ALA A 46 6.77 -23.69 5.58
C ALA A 46 7.03 -24.83 4.59
N THR A 47 6.08 -25.76 4.50
CA THR A 47 6.17 -26.87 3.54
C THR A 47 5.89 -26.37 2.13
N LEU A 48 6.55 -26.95 1.13
CA LEU A 48 6.28 -26.64 -0.28
C LEU A 48 4.80 -26.85 -0.65
N SER A 49 4.15 -27.86 -0.09
CA SER A 49 2.70 -28.08 -0.27
C SER A 49 1.88 -26.87 0.16
N ASP A 50 2.15 -26.32 1.35
CA ASP A 50 1.41 -25.18 1.87
C ASP A 50 1.67 -23.90 1.06
N LEU A 51 2.93 -23.70 0.64
CA LEU A 51 3.33 -22.58 -0.19
C LEU A 51 2.69 -22.63 -1.59
N ASN A 52 2.65 -23.83 -2.19
CA ASN A 52 1.96 -24.05 -3.47
C ASN A 52 0.45 -23.83 -3.35
N ARG A 53 -0.15 -24.25 -2.23
CA ARG A 53 -1.58 -24.00 -1.95
C ARG A 53 -1.86 -22.50 -1.83
N TRP A 54 -1.03 -21.78 -1.07
CA TRP A 54 -1.13 -20.32 -0.97
C TRP A 54 -0.98 -19.66 -2.35
N HIS A 55 0.03 -20.05 -3.13
CA HIS A 55 0.28 -19.46 -4.44
C HIS A 55 -0.88 -19.72 -5.42
N ALA A 56 -1.43 -20.94 -5.44
CA ALA A 56 -2.60 -21.27 -6.27
C ALA A 56 -3.85 -20.48 -5.85
N TRP A 57 -4.09 -20.33 -4.55
CA TRP A 57 -5.16 -19.48 -4.02
C TRP A 57 -4.99 -18.02 -4.44
N ALA A 58 -3.79 -17.46 -4.25
CA ALA A 58 -3.47 -16.07 -4.58
C ALA A 58 -3.63 -15.80 -6.08
N LYS A 59 -3.16 -16.72 -6.92
CA LYS A 59 -3.32 -16.69 -8.39
C LYS A 59 -4.80 -16.71 -8.81
N THR A 60 -5.62 -17.50 -8.12
CA THR A 60 -7.06 -17.59 -8.37
C THR A 60 -7.74 -16.25 -8.05
N GLN A 61 -7.41 -15.63 -6.92
CA GLN A 61 -7.90 -14.29 -6.55
C GLN A 61 -7.51 -13.24 -7.59
N ALA A 62 -6.23 -13.18 -7.97
CA ALA A 62 -5.72 -12.25 -8.98
C ALA A 62 -6.43 -12.39 -10.32
N SER A 63 -6.64 -13.64 -10.77
CA SER A 63 -7.29 -13.94 -12.05
C SER A 63 -8.79 -13.62 -12.03
N SER A 64 -9.44 -13.76 -10.86
CA SER A 64 -10.86 -13.47 -10.68
C SER A 64 -11.18 -11.98 -10.79
N VAL A 65 -10.20 -11.08 -10.62
CA VAL A 65 -10.43 -9.63 -10.74
C VAL A 65 -10.77 -9.24 -12.18
N GLY A 66 -10.22 -9.95 -13.18
CA GLY A 66 -10.35 -9.58 -14.59
C GLY A 66 -9.86 -8.15 -14.84
N SER A 67 -10.72 -7.35 -15.46
CA SER A 67 -10.54 -5.91 -15.69
C SER A 67 -11.38 -5.04 -14.73
N THR A 68 -11.99 -5.65 -13.69
CA THR A 68 -12.95 -4.98 -12.82
C THR A 68 -12.36 -3.74 -12.17
N PHE A 69 -11.13 -3.84 -11.65
CA PHE A 69 -10.50 -2.70 -10.97
C PHE A 69 -10.16 -1.60 -11.95
N SER A 70 -9.54 -1.95 -13.09
CA SER A 70 -9.25 -0.99 -14.16
C SER A 70 -10.50 -0.24 -14.64
N ALA A 71 -11.62 -0.93 -14.80
CA ALA A 71 -12.87 -0.32 -15.23
C ALA A 71 -13.51 0.62 -14.19
N LEU A 72 -13.21 0.44 -12.89
CA LEU A 72 -13.78 1.25 -11.81
C LEU A 72 -12.99 2.54 -11.56
N ASP A 73 -11.67 2.46 -11.51
CA ASP A 73 -10.81 3.58 -11.07
C ASP A 73 -9.44 3.62 -11.77
N GLY A 74 -9.27 2.88 -12.86
CA GLY A 74 -7.96 2.75 -13.51
C GLY A 74 -6.96 1.89 -12.72
N GLY A 75 -7.44 1.12 -11.75
CA GLY A 75 -6.64 0.17 -10.97
C GLY A 75 -6.03 -0.97 -11.81
N PRO A 76 -5.31 -1.89 -11.16
CA PRO A 76 -4.59 -2.97 -11.83
C PRO A 76 -5.57 -3.97 -12.48
N ASP A 77 -5.20 -4.51 -13.64
CA ASP A 77 -5.88 -5.68 -14.17
C ASP A 77 -5.27 -6.99 -13.61
N SER A 78 -5.85 -8.13 -13.98
CA SER A 78 -5.34 -9.43 -13.56
C SER A 78 -3.90 -9.68 -13.99
N SER A 79 -3.46 -9.15 -15.13
CA SER A 79 -2.10 -9.37 -15.61
C SER A 79 -1.08 -8.67 -14.71
N LEU A 80 -1.40 -7.44 -14.27
CA LEU A 80 -0.59 -6.69 -13.33
C LEU A 80 -0.59 -7.35 -11.95
N LEU A 81 -1.74 -7.79 -11.46
CA LEU A 81 -1.85 -8.50 -10.17
C LEU A 81 -1.04 -9.80 -10.17
N LEU A 82 -1.04 -10.57 -11.26
CA LEU A 82 -0.22 -11.77 -11.36
C LEU A 82 1.28 -11.47 -11.34
N ARG A 83 1.69 -10.33 -11.93
CA ARG A 83 3.08 -9.86 -11.85
C ARG A 83 3.45 -9.44 -10.43
N GLU A 84 2.59 -8.71 -9.74
CA GLU A 84 2.77 -8.34 -8.34
C GLU A 84 2.85 -9.58 -7.43
N LEU A 85 2.08 -10.65 -7.73
CA LEU A 85 2.17 -11.92 -7.01
C LEU A 85 3.57 -12.54 -7.14
N ASN A 86 4.15 -12.52 -8.36
CA ASN A 86 5.50 -13.02 -8.57
C ASN A 86 6.54 -12.19 -7.80
N TRP A 87 6.40 -10.86 -7.75
CA TRP A 87 7.27 -10.02 -6.94
C TRP A 87 7.14 -10.31 -5.44
N LEU A 88 5.92 -10.54 -4.95
CA LEU A 88 5.70 -10.93 -3.55
C LEU A 88 6.39 -12.26 -3.23
N VAL A 89 6.36 -13.22 -4.16
CA VAL A 89 7.09 -14.48 -4.07
C VAL A 89 8.60 -14.23 -4.02
N GLU A 90 9.16 -13.47 -4.97
CA GLU A 90 10.58 -13.14 -5.01
C GLU A 90 11.08 -12.47 -3.73
N ASP A 91 10.26 -11.59 -3.14
CA ASP A 91 10.60 -10.91 -1.91
C ASP A 91 10.52 -11.83 -0.69
N ALA A 92 9.51 -12.70 -0.60
CA ALA A 92 9.22 -13.52 0.56
C ALA A 92 10.04 -14.82 0.66
N PHE A 93 10.40 -15.42 -0.48
CA PHE A 93 11.12 -16.70 -0.54
C PHE A 93 12.61 -16.50 -0.76
N GLU A 94 13.44 -17.27 -0.06
CA GLU A 94 14.88 -17.30 -0.40
C GLU A 94 15.14 -17.99 -1.75
N HIS A 95 14.32 -18.99 -2.08
CA HIS A 95 14.48 -19.83 -3.26
C HIS A 95 13.15 -19.97 -4.01
N PRO A 96 12.69 -18.91 -4.72
CA PRO A 96 11.37 -18.87 -5.36
C PRO A 96 11.19 -19.93 -6.46
N ALA A 97 12.27 -20.38 -7.10
CA ALA A 97 12.25 -21.41 -8.14
C ALA A 97 11.66 -22.76 -7.67
N LEU A 98 11.63 -23.02 -6.36
CA LEU A 98 11.11 -24.27 -5.80
C LEU A 98 9.59 -24.42 -5.95
N LEU A 99 8.83 -23.32 -6.07
CA LEU A 99 7.38 -23.36 -6.26
C LEU A 99 6.95 -23.95 -7.61
N SER A 100 7.84 -23.92 -8.61
CA SER A 100 7.54 -24.38 -9.97
C SER A 100 8.04 -25.80 -10.25
N THR A 101 8.76 -26.41 -9.31
CA THR A 101 9.38 -27.73 -9.50
C THR A 101 8.49 -28.81 -8.87
N GLU A 102 8.35 -29.96 -9.53
CA GLU A 102 7.78 -31.24 -9.07
C GLU A 102 8.58 -31.80 -7.87
N SER A 103 8.70 -30.99 -6.82
CA SER A 103 9.58 -31.17 -5.69
C SER A 103 8.83 -31.84 -4.55
N ASN A 104 9.60 -32.45 -3.65
CA ASN A 104 9.06 -33.25 -2.56
C ASN A 104 8.12 -32.38 -1.69
N ALA A 105 6.82 -32.67 -1.69
CA ALA A 105 5.78 -31.82 -1.11
C ALA A 105 6.00 -31.49 0.39
N SER A 106 6.73 -32.35 1.10
CA SER A 106 7.10 -32.20 2.51
C SER A 106 8.40 -31.43 2.75
N ALA A 107 9.12 -30.99 1.72
CA ALA A 107 10.33 -30.20 1.92
C ALA A 107 10.00 -28.82 2.48
N GLU A 108 10.79 -28.38 3.46
CA GLU A 108 10.62 -27.09 4.11
C GLU A 108 11.50 -26.01 3.47
N VAL A 109 10.88 -24.90 3.09
CA VAL A 109 11.56 -23.72 2.54
C VAL A 109 11.59 -22.61 3.57
N ALA A 110 12.71 -21.90 3.63
CA ALA A 110 12.86 -20.73 4.48
C ALA A 110 12.15 -19.52 3.83
N ILE A 111 11.33 -18.84 4.63
CA ILE A 111 10.51 -17.70 4.21
C ILE A 111 10.68 -16.53 5.18
N LYS A 112 10.61 -15.31 4.64
CA LYS A 112 10.85 -14.06 5.37
C LYS A 112 9.62 -13.54 6.13
N ALA A 113 8.43 -14.04 5.78
CA ALA A 113 7.16 -13.76 6.45
C ALA A 113 6.46 -15.08 6.79
N ARG A 114 5.63 -15.09 7.82
CA ARG A 114 4.85 -16.30 8.16
C ARG A 114 3.84 -16.58 7.06
N LEU A 115 3.46 -17.84 6.88
CA LEU A 115 2.48 -18.21 5.87
C LEU A 115 1.15 -17.46 6.06
N GLU A 116 0.68 -17.33 7.30
CA GLU A 116 -0.54 -16.57 7.62
C GLU A 116 -0.41 -15.09 7.26
N GLU A 117 0.78 -14.53 7.42
CA GLU A 117 1.08 -13.15 7.02
C GLU A 117 1.05 -13.03 5.48
N MET A 118 1.52 -14.03 4.73
CA MET A 118 1.41 -14.01 3.27
C MET A 118 -0.04 -14.01 2.77
N TYR A 119 -0.93 -14.72 3.46
CA TYR A 119 -2.38 -14.63 3.20
C TYR A 119 -2.90 -13.22 3.47
N GLU A 120 -2.52 -12.63 4.60
CA GLU A 120 -2.93 -11.29 4.99
C GLU A 120 -2.48 -10.22 3.99
N LEU A 121 -1.20 -10.24 3.63
CA LEU A 121 -0.60 -9.32 2.66
C LEU A 121 -1.34 -9.36 1.32
N TRP A 122 -1.62 -10.57 0.82
CA TRP A 122 -2.36 -10.72 -0.43
C TRP A 122 -3.82 -10.27 -0.32
N ARG A 123 -4.45 -10.53 0.84
CA ARG A 123 -5.82 -10.08 1.11
C ARG A 123 -5.92 -8.56 1.11
N GLN A 124 -5.01 -7.87 1.79
CA GLN A 124 -4.93 -6.40 1.76
C GLN A 124 -4.78 -5.87 0.32
N ARG A 125 -3.97 -6.56 -0.49
CA ARG A 125 -3.76 -6.16 -1.89
C ARG A 125 -5.03 -6.24 -2.73
N ILE A 126 -5.81 -7.32 -2.58
CA ILE A 126 -6.96 -7.63 -3.42
C ILE A 126 -8.27 -7.06 -2.85
N GLU A 127 -8.58 -7.33 -1.59
CA GLU A 127 -9.86 -6.99 -0.96
C GLU A 127 -9.90 -5.52 -0.54
N GLU A 128 -8.87 -5.05 0.13
CA GLU A 128 -8.76 -3.63 0.55
C GLU A 128 -8.23 -2.74 -0.57
N ARG A 129 -7.82 -3.34 -1.70
CA ARG A 129 -7.22 -2.67 -2.86
C ARG A 129 -6.02 -1.80 -2.46
N ARG A 130 -5.29 -2.21 -1.43
CA ARG A 130 -4.14 -1.48 -0.90
C ARG A 130 -3.03 -1.43 -1.95
N PRO A 131 -2.35 -0.28 -2.16
CA PRO A 131 -1.21 -0.21 -3.07
C PRO A 131 -0.15 -1.27 -2.73
N PHE A 132 0.36 -1.96 -3.75
CA PHE A 132 1.30 -3.07 -3.57
C PHE A 132 2.54 -2.68 -2.75
N GLN A 133 3.03 -1.46 -2.95
CA GLN A 133 4.17 -0.90 -2.22
C GLN A 133 3.97 -0.87 -0.72
N TYR A 134 2.77 -0.54 -0.25
CA TYR A 134 2.44 -0.55 1.18
C TYR A 134 2.27 -1.97 1.73
N VAL A 135 1.96 -2.94 0.87
CA VAL A 135 1.90 -4.35 1.22
C VAL A 135 3.32 -4.89 1.44
N VAL A 136 4.26 -4.63 0.53
CA VAL A 136 5.66 -5.08 0.68
C VAL A 136 6.51 -4.17 1.58
N GLY A 137 6.05 -2.95 1.83
CA GLY A 137 6.71 -1.94 2.65
C GLY A 137 7.85 -1.19 1.95
N CYS A 138 7.96 -1.28 0.63
CA CYS A 138 9.00 -0.57 -0.13
C CYS A 138 8.55 -0.11 -1.52
N GLU A 139 9.27 0.87 -2.05
CA GLU A 139 9.19 1.33 -3.44
C GLU A 139 10.59 1.49 -4.02
N TYR A 140 10.75 1.11 -5.29
CA TYR A 140 11.95 1.36 -6.06
C TYR A 140 11.83 2.73 -6.71
N TRP A 141 12.76 3.63 -6.37
CA TRP A 141 12.76 4.98 -6.90
C TRP A 141 14.18 5.36 -7.33
N ARG A 142 14.37 5.46 -8.66
CA ARG A 142 15.69 5.56 -9.29
C ARG A 142 16.62 4.42 -8.81
N ASP A 143 17.77 4.78 -8.23
CA ASP A 143 18.77 3.85 -7.71
C ASP A 143 18.57 3.55 -6.21
N LEU A 144 17.44 3.98 -5.62
CA LEU A 144 17.15 3.83 -4.20
C LEU A 144 15.97 2.87 -3.97
N ILE A 145 16.05 2.13 -2.87
CA ILE A 145 14.91 1.38 -2.32
C ILE A 145 14.46 2.10 -1.06
N LEU A 146 13.25 2.66 -1.10
CA LEU A 146 12.69 3.46 -0.03
C LEU A 146 11.70 2.61 0.77
N SER A 147 11.78 2.66 2.10
CA SER A 147 10.74 2.09 2.96
C SER A 147 9.52 3.00 2.91
N VAL A 148 8.35 2.42 2.64
CA VAL A 148 7.08 3.16 2.57
C VAL A 148 6.05 2.55 3.50
N GLU A 149 5.17 3.39 4.03
CA GLU A 149 4.11 3.00 4.94
C GLU A 149 2.85 3.84 4.72
N GLU A 150 1.76 3.47 5.39
CA GLU A 150 0.49 4.17 5.28
C GLU A 150 0.63 5.63 5.71
N GLY A 151 0.15 6.56 4.87
CA GLY A 151 0.28 7.99 5.10
C GLY A 151 1.58 8.64 4.57
N VAL A 152 2.50 7.85 4.01
CA VAL A 152 3.71 8.37 3.32
C VAL A 152 3.50 8.29 1.81
N LEU A 153 3.74 9.39 1.10
CA LEU A 153 3.56 9.42 -0.36
C LEU A 153 4.49 8.42 -1.06
N ILE A 154 3.90 7.49 -1.84
CA ILE A 154 4.65 6.58 -2.71
C ILE A 154 5.27 7.41 -3.84
N PRO A 155 6.61 7.47 -3.96
CA PRO A 155 7.29 8.19 -5.03
C PRO A 155 6.81 7.71 -6.40
N ARG A 156 6.64 8.63 -7.35
CA ARG A 156 6.20 8.31 -8.72
C ARG A 156 7.27 8.66 -9.75
N PRO A 157 7.34 7.97 -10.91
CA PRO A 157 8.29 8.30 -11.96
C PRO A 157 8.21 9.78 -12.40
N GLU A 158 7.02 10.37 -12.40
CA GLU A 158 6.83 11.79 -12.73
C GLU A 158 7.56 12.72 -11.76
N THR A 159 7.64 12.36 -10.48
CA THR A 159 8.35 13.15 -9.45
C THR A 159 9.87 13.08 -9.57
N GLU A 160 10.40 12.14 -10.35
CA GLU A 160 11.83 12.10 -10.68
C GLU A 160 12.23 13.36 -11.45
N THR A 161 11.42 13.82 -12.40
CA THR A 161 11.73 14.98 -13.25
C THR A 161 11.99 16.25 -12.44
N ILE A 162 11.34 16.40 -11.29
CA ILE A 162 11.53 17.54 -10.38
C ILE A 162 12.97 17.57 -9.85
N VAL A 163 13.54 16.42 -9.52
CA VAL A 163 14.92 16.32 -9.03
C VAL A 163 15.92 16.69 -10.12
N ASP A 164 15.68 16.31 -11.37
CA ASP A 164 16.55 16.68 -12.49
C ASP A 164 16.55 18.19 -12.74
N LEU A 165 15.41 18.85 -12.55
CA LEU A 165 15.31 20.31 -12.65
C LEU A 165 16.16 21.02 -11.58
N VAL A 166 16.10 20.56 -10.33
CA VAL A 166 16.90 21.10 -9.23
C VAL A 166 18.39 20.84 -9.46
N ALA A 167 18.77 19.62 -9.87
CA ALA A 167 20.14 19.26 -10.17
C ALA A 167 20.73 20.13 -11.30
N ARG A 168 19.93 20.49 -12.30
CA ARG A 168 20.36 21.41 -13.37
C ARG A 168 20.56 22.85 -12.87
N ALA A 169 19.73 23.32 -11.94
CA ALA A 169 19.83 24.66 -11.37
C ALA A 169 20.96 24.81 -10.34
N GLY A 170 21.33 23.73 -9.64
CA GLY A 170 22.39 23.71 -8.63
C GLY A 170 23.81 23.57 -9.19
N ARG A 171 24.00 23.52 -10.52
CA ARG A 171 25.35 23.48 -11.10
C ARG A 171 26.05 24.84 -10.91
N PRO A 172 27.30 24.87 -10.42
CA PRO A 172 28.05 26.11 -10.28
C PRO A 172 28.19 26.79 -11.64
N ILE A 173 27.96 28.11 -11.65
CA ILE A 173 28.17 28.96 -12.81
C ILE A 173 29.67 28.92 -13.11
N PRO A 174 30.11 28.55 -14.33
CA PRO A 174 31.52 28.58 -14.67
C PRO A 174 32.04 30.02 -14.53
N ASN A 175 33.17 30.17 -13.82
CA ASN A 175 33.92 31.43 -13.68
C ASN A 175 34.45 31.94 -15.02
#